data_AF-A0A6P8WNA3-F1
#
_entry.id   AF-A0A6P8WNA3-F1
#
_cell.length_a   1.000
_cell.length_b   1.000
_cell.length_c   1.000
_cell.angle_alpha   90.00
_cell.angle_beta   90.00
_cell.angle_gamma   90.00
#
_symmetry.space_group_name_H-M   'P 1'
#
loop_
_entity.id
_entity.type
_entity.pdbx_description
1 polymer ?
#
loop_
_entity_poly.entity_id
_entity_poly.type
_entity_poly.pdbx_seq_one_letter_code
_entity_poly.pdbx_strand_id
1 'polypeptide(L)'
;MSVGGRTVETSEGPLAELWKEYGKADRRWLTSDPNIVSIEILTVVLDSLLGLGLIYAVLQDQFYRHFLQVALCVCELYGGWMTFCPDWLIGSPHLDTSRPLYLWVYLVFFNGLWVLVPVLLLVQSWFSLRTLHIGDRGENRKRK
;
A
#
# COMPACT_ATOMS: atom_id res chain seq x y z
N MET A 1 -12.06 4.55 10.62
CA MET A 1 -12.97 4.90 9.53
C MET A 1 -14.30 5.35 10.09
N SER A 2 -14.82 6.48 9.63
CA SER A 2 -16.15 6.97 10.01
C SER A 2 -17.21 5.99 9.53
N VAL A 3 -17.98 5.42 10.45
CA VAL A 3 -19.19 4.65 10.14
C VAL A 3 -20.35 5.38 10.82
N GLY A 4 -21.29 5.91 10.05
CA GLY A 4 -22.50 6.56 10.57
C GLY A 4 -22.33 8.03 11.01
N GLY A 5 -21.49 8.83 10.33
CA GLY A 5 -21.41 10.29 10.55
C GLY A 5 -20.47 10.74 11.67
N ARG A 6 -19.73 9.81 12.31
CA ARG A 6 -18.71 10.12 13.33
C ARG A 6 -17.33 10.24 12.69
N THR A 7 -16.71 11.42 12.73
CA THR A 7 -15.34 11.61 12.25
C THR A 7 -14.32 11.02 13.21
N VAL A 8 -13.08 10.81 12.75
CA VAL A 8 -11.97 10.42 13.64
C VAL A 8 -11.75 11.51 14.71
N GLU A 9 -11.95 12.77 14.32
CA GLU A 9 -11.84 13.93 15.20
C GLU A 9 -12.74 13.85 16.45
N THR A 10 -13.97 13.36 16.29
CA THR A 10 -14.96 13.25 17.38
C THR A 10 -14.96 11.89 18.08
N SER A 11 -14.11 10.97 17.63
CA SER A 11 -14.02 9.62 18.18
C SER A 11 -13.00 9.55 19.32
N GLU A 12 -13.27 8.73 20.34
CA GLU A 12 -12.37 8.48 21.47
C GLU A 12 -11.81 7.05 21.42
N GLY A 13 -10.58 6.86 21.90
CA GLY A 13 -9.90 5.57 21.98
C GLY A 13 -8.51 5.55 21.32
N PRO A 14 -7.70 4.52 21.59
CA PRO A 14 -6.28 4.49 21.21
C PRO A 14 -6.05 4.58 19.70
N LEU A 15 -6.90 3.93 18.91
CA LEU A 15 -6.82 4.01 17.44
C LEU A 15 -7.25 5.39 16.93
N ALA A 16 -8.26 6.01 17.55
CA ALA A 16 -8.70 7.36 17.17
C ALA A 16 -7.61 8.38 17.47
N GLU A 17 -6.95 8.30 18.62
CA GLU A 17 -5.82 9.17 18.98
C GLU A 17 -4.62 9.00 18.03
N LEU A 18 -4.31 7.77 17.59
CA LEU A 18 -3.27 7.54 16.58
C LEU A 18 -3.59 8.26 15.26
N TRP A 19 -4.83 8.13 14.77
CA TRP A 19 -5.26 8.79 13.55
C TRP A 19 -5.37 10.31 13.71
N LYS A 20 -5.71 10.80 14.91
CA LYS A 20 -5.65 12.24 15.22
C LYS A 20 -4.23 12.78 15.15
N GLU A 21 -3.25 12.01 15.64
CA GLU A 21 -1.84 12.38 15.55
C GLU A 21 -1.37 12.47 14.11
N TYR A 22 -1.66 11.45 13.29
CA TYR A 22 -1.34 11.50 11.86
C TYR A 22 -2.11 12.62 11.13
N GLY A 23 -3.34 12.87 11.56
CA GLY A 23 -4.20 13.97 11.08
C GLY A 23 -3.59 15.37 11.22
N LYS A 24 -2.58 15.54 12.09
CA LYS A 24 -1.81 16.79 12.17
C LYS A 24 -0.96 17.04 10.92
N ALA A 25 -0.47 15.97 10.28
CA ALA A 25 0.29 16.04 9.04
C ALA A 25 -0.62 15.99 7.80
N ASP A 26 -1.71 15.23 7.84
CA ASP A 26 -2.68 15.13 6.75
C ASP A 26 -4.12 15.16 7.27
N ARG A 27 -4.78 16.31 7.13
CA ARG A 27 -6.10 16.57 7.75
C ARG A 27 -7.22 15.73 7.16
N ARG A 28 -7.04 15.16 5.96
CA ARG A 28 -8.07 14.37 5.27
C ARG A 28 -8.41 13.08 6.02
N TRP A 29 -7.48 12.58 6.82
CA TRP A 29 -7.68 11.42 7.69
C TRP A 29 -8.61 11.70 8.87
N LEU A 30 -8.80 12.97 9.24
CA LEU A 30 -9.71 13.37 10.30
C LEU A 30 -11.17 13.36 9.81
N THR A 31 -11.40 13.87 8.60
CA THR A 31 -12.73 14.15 8.07
C THR A 31 -13.29 13.07 7.14
N SER A 32 -12.57 11.95 6.96
CA SER A 32 -13.00 10.85 6.07
C SER A 32 -13.26 11.32 4.64
N ASP A 33 -12.24 11.95 4.03
CA ASP A 33 -12.30 12.43 2.65
C ASP A 33 -12.79 11.32 1.69
N PRO A 34 -13.82 11.56 0.86
CA PRO A 34 -14.39 10.53 -0.01
C PRO A 34 -13.40 9.87 -0.97
N ASN A 35 -12.38 10.60 -1.45
CA ASN A 35 -11.38 10.00 -2.34
C ASN A 35 -10.54 8.99 -1.56
N ILE A 36 -10.03 9.38 -0.38
CA ILE A 36 -9.27 8.48 0.50
C ILE A 36 -10.15 7.27 0.89
N VAL A 37 -11.37 7.51 1.35
CA VAL A 37 -12.28 6.42 1.79
C VAL A 37 -12.59 5.46 0.64
N SER A 38 -12.82 5.97 -0.57
CA SER A 38 -13.13 5.12 -1.73
C SER A 38 -11.98 4.19 -2.10
N ILE A 39 -10.74 4.68 -2.02
CA ILE A 39 -9.54 3.90 -2.28
C ILE A 39 -9.31 2.91 -1.13
N GLU A 40 -9.41 3.37 0.12
CA GLU A 40 -9.20 2.54 1.32
C GLU A 40 -10.17 1.37 1.40
N ILE A 41 -11.45 1.54 1.06
CA ILE A 41 -12.39 0.40 1.07
C ILE A 41 -11.93 -0.68 0.08
N LEU A 42 -11.48 -0.27 -1.11
CA LEU A 42 -11.02 -1.19 -2.13
C LEU A 42 -9.70 -1.85 -1.72
N THR A 43 -8.70 -1.06 -1.33
CA THR A 43 -7.38 -1.55 -0.96
C THR A 43 -7.45 -2.40 0.31
N VAL A 44 -8.14 -1.96 1.36
CA VAL A 44 -8.25 -2.75 2.61
C VAL A 44 -8.85 -4.13 2.35
N VAL A 45 -9.93 -4.23 1.58
CA VAL A 45 -10.56 -5.54 1.32
C VAL A 45 -9.71 -6.37 0.37
N LEU A 46 -9.31 -5.80 -0.77
CA LEU A 46 -8.58 -6.53 -1.79
C LEU A 46 -7.17 -6.92 -1.32
N ASP A 47 -6.43 -5.99 -0.75
CA ASP A 47 -5.05 -6.20 -0.32
C ASP A 47 -4.98 -7.10 0.90
N SER A 48 -5.98 -7.07 1.79
CA SER A 48 -6.07 -8.06 2.88
C SER A 48 -6.27 -9.48 2.34
N LEU A 49 -7.16 -9.66 1.36
CA LEU A 49 -7.38 -10.97 0.75
C LEU A 49 -6.15 -11.46 -0.02
N LEU A 50 -5.53 -10.58 -0.81
CA LEU A 50 -4.29 -10.87 -1.52
C LEU A 50 -3.13 -11.16 -0.56
N GLY A 51 -3.04 -10.43 0.55
CA GLY A 51 -2.03 -10.61 1.59
C GLY A 51 -2.17 -11.96 2.30
N LEU A 52 -3.38 -12.33 2.72
CA LEU A 52 -3.64 -13.66 3.29
C LEU A 52 -3.35 -14.78 2.28
N GLY A 53 -3.78 -14.60 1.03
CA GLY A 53 -3.50 -15.54 -0.06
C GLY A 53 -2.00 -15.67 -0.34
N LEU A 54 -1.26 -14.55 -0.30
CA LEU A 54 0.19 -14.53 -0.49
C LEU A 54 0.89 -15.26 0.66
N ILE A 55 0.53 -15.01 1.91
CA ILE A 55 1.08 -15.72 3.07
C ILE A 55 0.86 -17.22 2.91
N TYR A 56 -0.36 -17.65 2.57
CA TYR A 56 -0.66 -19.05 2.30
C TYR A 56 0.21 -19.61 1.16
N ALA A 57 0.32 -18.90 0.04
CA ALA A 57 1.11 -19.31 -1.11
C ALA A 57 2.61 -19.41 -0.79
N VAL A 58 3.13 -18.56 0.10
CA VAL A 58 4.52 -18.63 0.59
C VAL A 58 4.71 -19.86 1.47
N LEU A 59 3.79 -20.11 2.41
CA LEU A 59 3.91 -21.23 3.36
C LEU A 59 3.76 -22.59 2.68
N GLN A 60 2.96 -22.67 1.62
CA GLN A 60 2.69 -23.90 0.87
C GLN A 60 3.51 -24.02 -0.43
N ASP A 61 4.51 -23.15 -0.63
CA ASP A 61 5.37 -23.10 -1.82
C ASP A 61 4.60 -23.22 -3.15
N GLN A 62 3.59 -22.38 -3.31
CA GLN A 62 2.67 -22.46 -4.45
C GLN A 62 3.21 -21.70 -5.68
N PHE A 63 3.01 -22.26 -6.88
CA PHE A 63 3.47 -21.67 -8.14
C PHE A 63 2.93 -20.25 -8.40
N TYR A 64 1.74 -19.93 -7.88
CA TYR A 64 1.09 -18.63 -8.04
C TYR A 64 1.52 -17.58 -7.00
N ARG A 65 2.45 -17.90 -6.09
CA ARG A 65 2.98 -16.97 -5.08
C ARG A 65 3.41 -15.63 -5.69
N HIS A 66 4.20 -15.68 -6.77
CA HIS A 66 4.72 -14.49 -7.43
C HIS A 66 3.63 -13.69 -8.17
N PHE A 67 2.57 -14.35 -8.63
CA PHE A 67 1.41 -13.65 -9.21
C PHE A 67 0.69 -12.83 -8.13
N LEU A 68 0.39 -13.42 -6.97
CA LEU A 68 -0.23 -12.71 -5.85
C LEU A 68 0.66 -11.58 -5.31
N GLN A 69 1.97 -11.83 -5.19
CA GLN A 69 2.93 -10.81 -4.75
C GLN A 69 2.94 -9.60 -5.68
N VAL A 70 2.98 -9.82 -7.00
CA VAL A 70 2.95 -8.73 -7.99
C VAL A 70 1.62 -7.98 -7.92
N ALA A 71 0.49 -8.69 -7.85
CA ALA A 71 -0.82 -8.06 -7.75
C ALA A 71 -0.93 -7.15 -6.51
N LEU A 72 -0.56 -7.67 -5.33
CA LEU A 72 -0.57 -6.92 -4.08
C LEU A 72 0.35 -5.68 -4.15
N CYS A 73 1.57 -5.83 -4.67
CA CYS A 73 2.50 -4.71 -4.78
C CYS A 73 1.99 -3.61 -5.73
N VAL A 74 1.32 -3.97 -6.82
CA VAL A 74 0.72 -2.99 -7.74
C VAL A 74 -0.43 -2.24 -7.07
N CYS A 75 -1.28 -2.94 -6.31
CA CYS A 75 -2.36 -2.33 -5.54
C CYS A 75 -1.83 -1.33 -4.51
N GLU A 76 -0.81 -1.69 -3.74
CA GLU A 76 -0.16 -0.80 -2.75
C GLU A 76 0.45 0.46 -3.41
N LEU A 77 1.20 0.29 -4.51
CA LEU A 77 1.82 1.43 -5.22
C LEU A 77 0.77 2.35 -5.85
N TYR A 78 -0.28 1.77 -6.44
CA TYR A 78 -1.37 2.54 -7.02
C TYR A 78 -2.20 3.26 -5.95
N GLY A 79 -2.53 2.57 -4.85
CA GLY A 79 -3.23 3.15 -3.70
C GLY A 79 -2.45 4.32 -3.11
N GLY A 80 -1.15 4.13 -2.86
CA GLY A 80 -0.26 5.20 -2.39
C GLY A 80 -0.22 6.40 -3.34
N TRP A 81 -0.10 6.15 -4.65
CA TRP A 81 -0.17 7.23 -5.65
C TRP A 81 -1.49 7.99 -5.58
N MET A 82 -2.62 7.28 -5.53
CA MET A 82 -3.95 7.88 -5.51
C MET A 82 -4.28 8.61 -4.20
N THR A 83 -3.61 8.27 -3.09
CA THR A 83 -3.74 9.00 -1.83
C THR A 83 -3.08 10.39 -1.86
N PHE A 84 -1.94 10.52 -2.56
CA PHE A 84 -1.16 11.77 -2.58
C PHE A 84 -1.31 12.60 -3.85
N CYS A 85 -1.42 11.97 -5.02
CA CYS A 85 -1.44 12.68 -6.31
C CYS A 85 -2.60 13.67 -6.45
N PRO A 86 -3.86 13.34 -6.09
CA PRO A 86 -4.95 14.31 -6.17
C PRO A 86 -4.71 15.55 -5.33
N ASP A 87 -4.18 15.39 -4.11
CA ASP A 87 -3.86 16.52 -3.23
C ASP A 87 -2.71 17.36 -3.76
N TRP A 88 -1.69 16.69 -4.29
CA TRP A 88 -0.53 17.36 -4.89
C TRP A 88 -0.93 18.21 -6.10
N LEU A 89 -1.84 17.72 -6.94
CA LEU A 89 -2.36 18.45 -8.11
C LEU A 89 -3.09 19.75 -7.73
N ILE A 90 -3.66 19.83 -6.52
CA ILE A 90 -4.33 21.04 -6.00
C ILE A 90 -3.42 21.88 -5.09
N GLY A 91 -2.11 21.59 -5.05
CA GLY A 91 -1.13 22.35 -4.27
C GLY A 91 -0.99 21.93 -2.81
N SER A 92 -1.41 20.71 -2.48
CA SER A 92 -1.30 20.09 -1.15
C SER A 92 -1.92 20.89 0.01
N PRO A 93 -3.15 21.42 -0.12
CA PRO A 93 -3.75 22.29 0.89
C PRO A 93 -4.05 21.58 2.21
N HIS A 94 -4.13 20.24 2.20
CA HIS A 94 -4.44 19.44 3.38
C HIS A 94 -3.19 18.89 4.09
N LEU A 95 -2.02 18.96 3.45
CA LEU A 95 -0.76 18.48 4.00
C LEU A 95 -0.03 19.61 4.74
N ASP A 96 0.32 19.38 6.00
CA ASP A 96 1.16 20.31 6.77
C ASP A 96 2.64 19.97 6.58
N THR A 97 3.30 20.72 5.68
CA THR A 97 4.74 20.60 5.40
C THR A 97 5.58 21.61 6.17
N SER A 98 4.97 22.43 7.03
CA SER A 98 5.66 23.50 7.76
C SER A 98 6.61 22.98 8.85
N ARG A 99 6.28 21.82 9.43
CA ARG A 99 7.09 21.17 10.47
C ARG A 99 7.94 20.04 9.89
N PRO A 100 9.26 20.02 10.13
CA PRO A 100 10.14 18.97 9.63
C PRO A 100 9.72 17.55 10.04
N LEU A 101 9.16 17.39 11.25
CA LEU A 101 8.66 16.10 11.72
C LEU A 101 7.52 15.57 10.84
N TYR A 102 6.56 16.43 10.49
CA TYR A 102 5.40 16.04 9.69
C TYR A 102 5.83 15.72 8.27
N LEU A 103 6.67 16.57 7.68
CA LEU A 103 7.17 16.32 6.32
C LEU A 103 8.03 15.06 6.24
N TRP A 104 9.11 14.97 7.01
CA TRP A 104 10.11 13.92 6.81
C TRP A 104 9.74 12.59 7.44
N VAL A 105 9.14 12.60 8.62
CA VAL A 105 8.80 11.35 9.31
C VAL A 105 7.41 10.89 8.93
N TYR A 106 6.40 11.77 9.00
CA TYR A 106 5.02 11.34 8.81
C TYR A 106 4.71 11.12 7.33
N LEU A 107 5.03 12.10 6.49
CA LEU A 107 4.73 12.04 5.06
C LEU A 107 5.79 11.24 4.29
N VAL A 108 7.09 11.57 4.40
CA VAL A 108 8.12 10.92 3.57
C VAL A 108 8.48 9.53 4.07
N PHE A 109 8.84 9.36 5.34
CA PHE A 109 9.36 8.07 5.82
C PHE A 109 8.29 6.99 5.83
N PHE A 110 7.15 7.21 6.50
CA PHE A 110 6.10 6.18 6.54
C PHE A 110 5.59 5.86 5.13
N ASN A 111 5.11 6.83 4.34
CA ASN A 111 4.63 6.51 2.99
C ASN A 111 5.75 5.99 2.06
N GLY A 112 7.00 6.38 2.30
CA GLY A 112 8.16 5.84 1.61
C GLY A 112 8.34 4.33 1.82
N LEU A 113 7.98 3.78 2.99
CA LEU A 113 8.00 2.33 3.23
C LEU A 113 6.97 1.59 2.36
N TRP A 114 5.79 2.18 2.17
CA TRP A 114 4.73 1.64 1.31
C TRP A 114 5.09 1.71 -0.17
N VAL A 115 6.11 2.47 -0.56
CA VAL A 115 6.69 2.42 -1.92
C VAL A 115 7.86 1.46 -1.99
N LEU A 116 8.79 1.56 -1.03
CA LEU A 116 10.04 0.82 -1.03
C LEU A 116 9.81 -0.69 -0.95
N VAL A 117 8.96 -1.15 -0.01
CA VAL A 117 8.73 -2.59 0.19
C VAL A 117 8.08 -3.23 -1.05
N PRO A 118 6.99 -2.69 -1.63
CA PRO A 118 6.44 -3.23 -2.86
C PRO A 118 7.42 -3.24 -4.04
N VAL A 119 8.22 -2.19 -4.21
CA VAL A 119 9.22 -2.15 -5.30
C VAL A 119 10.27 -3.25 -5.13
N LEU A 120 10.80 -3.45 -3.91
CA LEU A 120 11.76 -4.52 -3.64
C LEU A 120 11.15 -5.91 -3.90
N LEU A 121 9.90 -6.12 -3.49
CA LEU A 121 9.18 -7.37 -3.73
C LEU A 121 8.87 -7.60 -5.22
N LEU A 122 8.59 -6.56 -6.00
CA LEU A 122 8.43 -6.66 -7.45
C LEU A 122 9.74 -7.06 -8.13
N VAL A 123 10.86 -6.45 -7.72
CA VAL A 123 12.21 -6.79 -8.22
C VAL A 123 12.55 -8.24 -7.88
N GLN A 124 12.26 -8.69 -6.66
CA GLN A 124 12.45 -10.08 -6.25
C GLN A 124 11.63 -11.04 -7.12
N SER A 125 10.34 -10.75 -7.33
CA SER A 125 9.46 -11.57 -8.18
C SER A 125 9.96 -11.61 -9.62
N TRP A 126 10.42 -10.50 -10.17
CA TRP A 126 10.97 -10.42 -11.52
C TRP A 126 12.17 -11.36 -11.72
N PHE A 127 13.15 -11.33 -10.82
CA PHE A 127 14.31 -12.22 -10.91
C PHE A 127 13.94 -13.70 -10.73
N SER A 128 12.98 -13.99 -9.85
CA SER A 128 12.50 -15.36 -9.61
C SER A 128 11.81 -15.92 -10.86
N LEU A 129 10.88 -15.16 -11.45
CA LEU A 129 10.18 -15.53 -12.68
C LEU A 129 11.12 -15.70 -13.88
N ARG A 130 12.12 -14.81 -14.01
CA ARG A 130 13.17 -14.93 -15.04
C ARG A 130 13.94 -16.25 -14.89
N THR A 131 14.30 -16.61 -13.67
CA THR A 131 15.06 -17.83 -13.38
C THR A 131 14.25 -19.08 -13.74
N LEU A 132 12.96 -19.12 -13.37
CA LEU A 132 12.04 -20.19 -13.74
C LEU A 132 11.90 -20.34 -15.26
N HIS A 133 11.75 -19.23 -15.99
CA HIS A 133 11.64 -19.26 -17.45
C HIS A 133 12.90 -19.80 -18.14
N ILE A 134 14.09 -19.42 -17.65
CA ILE A 134 15.36 -19.93 -18.20
C ILE A 134 15.51 -21.43 -17.93
N GLY A 135 15.15 -21.89 -16.73
CA GLY A 135 15.16 -23.31 -16.35
C GLY A 135 14.29 -24.16 -17.26
N ASP A 136 13.02 -23.76 -17.43
CA ASP A 136 12.05 -24.47 -18.29
C ASP A 136 12.51 -24.54 -19.76
N ARG A 137 13.06 -23.45 -20.29
CA ARG A 137 13.62 -23.43 -21.66
C ARG A 137 14.83 -24.36 -21.80
N GLY A 138 15.66 -24.48 -20.77
CA GLY A 138 16.80 -25.38 -20.73
C GLY A 138 16.38 -26.86 -20.75
N GLU A 139 15.36 -27.23 -19.99
CA GLU A 139 14.80 -28.58 -19.99
C GLU A 139 14.17 -28.93 -21.34
N ASN A 140 13.37 -28.02 -21.91
CA ASN A 140 12.74 -28.23 -23.22
C ASN A 140 13.75 -28.44 -24.35
N ARG A 141 14.94 -27.84 -24.26
CA ARG A 141 16.02 -28.07 -25.24
C ARG A 141 16.71 -29.42 -25.07
N LYS A 142 16.81 -29.97 -23.85
CA LYS A 142 17.39 -31.31 -23.60
C LYS A 142 16.48 -32.45 -24.05
N ARG A 143 15.16 -32.21 -24.13
CA ARG A 143 14.16 -33.21 -24.54
C ARG A 143 14.00 -33.33 -26.06
N LYS A 144 14.60 -32.43 -26.85
CA LYS A 144 14.63 -32.48 -28.32
C LYS A 144 15.96 -33.04 -28.80
#